data_AF-A0A2A8S4E9-F1
#
_entry.id   AF-A0A2A8S4E9-F1
#
_cell.length_a   1.000
_cell.length_b   1.000
_cell.length_c   1.000
_cell.angle_alpha   90.00
_cell.angle_beta   90.00
_cell.angle_gamma   90.00
#
_symmetry.space_group_name_H-M   'P 1'
#
loop_
_entity.id
_entity.type
_entity.pdbx_description
1 polymer ?
#
loop_
_entity_poly.entity_id
_entity_poly.type
_entity_poly.pdbx_seq_one_letter_code
_entity_poly.pdbx_strand_id
1 'polypeptide(L)'
;HYAFYRDVIRTHLELEPNYCYHIANVIMNFKMPGAVMPDFENRMAVIAKEANYGPLQYFDQVLDVIVDYWGLKDLRPIAPLAEKARIEILEYQTRLKKIRDRFGRFQGKTDLR
;
A
#
# COMPACT_ATOMS: atom_id res chain seq x y z
N HIS A 1 -7.30 11.86 11.54
CA HIS A 1 -5.96 11.22 11.55
C HIS A 1 -5.47 10.89 10.15
N TYR A 2 -6.06 9.94 9.42
CA TYR A 2 -5.58 9.53 8.09
C TYR A 2 -5.38 10.71 7.12
N ALA A 3 -6.42 11.54 6.92
CA ALA A 3 -6.34 12.70 6.03
C ALA A 3 -5.17 13.63 6.41
N PHE A 4 -5.06 14.00 7.68
CA PHE A 4 -3.97 14.84 8.18
C PHE A 4 -2.58 14.30 7.80
N TYR A 5 -2.27 13.03 8.12
CA TYR A 5 -0.95 12.47 7.81
C TYR A 5 -0.71 12.27 6.32
N ARG A 6 -1.74 11.85 5.57
CA ARG A 6 -1.66 11.69 4.12
C ARG A 6 -1.34 13.03 3.44
N ASP A 7 -2.02 14.09 3.86
CA ASP A 7 -1.89 15.42 3.29
C ASP A 7 -0.52 16.04 3.66
N VAL A 8 -0.05 15.85 4.91
CA VAL A 8 1.31 16.26 5.32
C VAL A 8 2.39 15.62 4.44
N ILE A 9 2.29 14.31 4.17
CA ILE A 9 3.28 13.63 3.31
C ILE A 9 3.21 14.14 1.86
N ARG A 10 2.00 14.41 1.34
CA ARG A 10 1.85 14.99 0.00
C ARG A 10 2.59 16.32 -0.11
N THR A 11 2.31 17.25 0.81
CA THR A 11 2.97 18.58 0.81
C THR A 11 4.47 18.45 1.07
N HIS A 12 4.91 17.50 1.89
CA HIS A 12 6.32 17.27 2.11
C HIS A 12 7.05 16.79 0.83
N LEU A 13 6.43 15.91 0.05
CA LEU A 13 7.00 15.44 -1.23
C LEU A 13 7.07 16.55 -2.30
N GLU A 14 6.17 17.54 -2.24
CA GLU A 14 6.23 18.72 -3.13
C GLU A 14 7.46 19.60 -2.83
N LEU A 15 7.89 19.65 -1.56
CA LEU A 15 9.06 20.41 -1.11
C LEU A 15 10.36 19.61 -1.20
N GLU A 16 10.31 18.32 -0.86
CA GLU A 16 11.44 17.40 -0.85
C GLU A 16 11.10 16.09 -1.59
N PRO A 17 11.20 16.08 -2.93
CA PRO A 17 10.90 14.89 -3.72
C PRO A 17 11.74 13.66 -3.37
N ASN A 18 12.98 13.83 -2.86
CA ASN A 18 13.83 12.68 -2.55
C ASN A 18 13.33 11.89 -1.34
N TYR A 19 12.39 12.45 -0.55
CA TYR A 19 11.80 11.76 0.60
C TYR A 19 11.04 10.48 0.22
N CYS A 20 10.70 10.29 -1.07
CA CYS A 20 10.16 9.03 -1.57
C CYS A 20 11.07 7.84 -1.28
N TYR A 21 12.38 8.05 -1.10
CA TYR A 21 13.33 7.03 -0.64
C TYR A 21 12.90 6.38 0.70
N HIS A 22 12.52 7.21 1.69
CA HIS A 22 12.08 6.69 2.99
C HIS A 22 10.69 6.05 2.92
N ILE A 23 9.80 6.63 2.11
CA ILE A 23 8.46 6.07 1.87
C ILE A 23 8.56 4.67 1.28
N ALA A 24 9.48 4.44 0.34
CA ALA A 24 9.67 3.14 -0.29
C ALA A 24 9.99 2.06 0.73
N ASN A 25 10.90 2.34 1.67
CA ASN A 25 11.24 1.42 2.75
C ASN A 25 10.03 1.08 3.63
N VAL A 26 9.17 2.05 3.94
CA VAL A 26 7.95 1.82 4.73
C VAL A 26 6.94 0.99 3.95
N ILE A 27 6.69 1.30 2.68
CA ILE A 27 5.73 0.57 1.84
C ILE A 27 6.14 -0.89 1.69
N MET A 28 7.41 -1.16 1.41
CA MET A 28 7.90 -2.52 1.16
C MET A 28 7.92 -3.39 2.41
N ASN A 29 8.12 -2.79 3.58
CA ASN A 29 8.24 -3.50 4.87
C ASN A 29 7.00 -3.36 5.75
N PHE A 30 5.89 -2.84 5.22
CA PHE A 30 4.67 -2.65 6.00
C PHE A 30 4.16 -3.98 6.55
N LYS A 31 3.89 -4.00 7.86
CA LYS A 31 3.25 -5.11 8.56
C LYS A 31 2.05 -4.58 9.32
N MET A 32 0.99 -5.36 9.36
CA MET A 32 -0.17 -5.03 10.17
C MET A 32 0.24 -4.81 11.63
N PRO A 33 -0.25 -3.74 12.27
CA PRO A 33 -0.07 -3.57 13.72
C PRO A 33 -0.55 -4.82 14.45
N GLY A 34 0.27 -5.33 15.36
CA GLY A 34 -0.04 -6.56 16.08
C GLY A 34 0.44 -7.85 15.41
N ALA A 35 1.18 -7.79 14.30
CA ALA A 35 1.76 -8.97 13.65
C ALA A 35 2.68 -9.83 14.55
N VAL A 36 3.15 -9.27 15.68
CA VAL A 36 3.96 -9.97 16.68
C VAL A 36 3.13 -10.55 17.83
N MET A 37 1.81 -10.34 17.84
CA MET A 37 0.94 -10.87 18.88
C MET A 37 0.78 -12.39 18.74
N PRO A 38 0.65 -13.11 19.87
CA PRO A 38 0.26 -14.51 19.83
C PRO A 38 -1.06 -14.67 19.06
N ASP A 39 -1.16 -15.75 18.28
CA ASP A 39 -2.38 -16.12 17.57
C ASP A 39 -2.85 -15.08 16.52
N PHE A 40 -1.91 -14.29 15.97
CA PHE A 40 -2.22 -13.23 15.01
C PHE A 40 -2.96 -13.71 13.77
N GLU A 41 -2.61 -14.88 13.22
CA GLU A 41 -3.23 -15.42 12.00
C GLU A 41 -4.71 -15.71 12.19
N ASN A 42 -5.10 -16.33 13.31
CA ASN A 42 -6.50 -16.58 13.64
C ASN A 42 -7.28 -15.29 13.84
N ARG A 43 -6.69 -14.30 14.53
CA ARG A 43 -7.29 -12.97 14.70
C ARG A 43 -7.49 -12.27 13.36
N MET A 44 -6.52 -12.37 12.46
CA MET A 44 -6.65 -11.82 11.11
C MET A 44 -7.72 -12.52 10.28
N ALA A 45 -7.89 -13.84 10.43
CA ALA A 45 -8.97 -14.58 9.78
C ALA A 45 -10.35 -14.10 10.25
N VAL A 46 -10.51 -13.83 11.55
CA VAL A 46 -11.73 -13.24 12.11
C VAL A 46 -11.97 -11.84 11.57
N ILE A 47 -10.95 -10.98 11.55
CA ILE A 47 -11.04 -9.61 10.98
C ILE A 47 -11.44 -9.66 9.50
N ALA A 48 -10.83 -10.54 8.72
CA ALA A 48 -11.14 -10.69 7.31
C ALA A 48 -12.61 -11.11 7.10
N LYS A 49 -13.15 -11.98 7.96
CA LYS A 49 -14.53 -12.44 7.90
C LYS A 49 -15.54 -11.39 8.36
N GLU A 50 -15.30 -10.73 9.49
CA GLU A 50 -16.29 -9.87 10.15
C GLU A 50 -16.18 -8.40 9.72
N ALA A 51 -14.97 -7.91 9.43
CA ALA A 51 -14.71 -6.52 9.05
C ALA A 51 -14.41 -6.37 7.55
N ASN A 52 -14.44 -7.46 6.78
CA ASN A 52 -14.12 -7.51 5.36
C ASN A 52 -12.77 -6.83 5.02
N TYR A 53 -11.77 -7.02 5.87
CA TYR A 53 -10.45 -6.40 5.71
C TYR A 53 -9.34 -7.44 5.64
N GLY A 54 -8.64 -7.48 4.51
CA GLY A 54 -7.50 -8.34 4.26
C GLY A 54 -6.51 -7.72 3.27
N PRO A 55 -5.59 -8.53 2.72
CA PRO A 55 -4.56 -8.05 1.81
C PRO A 55 -5.10 -7.36 0.54
N LEU A 56 -6.27 -7.78 0.05
CA LEU A 56 -6.91 -7.18 -1.12
C LEU A 56 -7.42 -5.77 -0.81
N GLN A 57 -8.14 -5.62 0.31
CA GLN A 57 -8.64 -4.32 0.76
C GLN A 57 -7.50 -3.37 1.13
N TYR A 58 -6.40 -3.87 1.69
CA TYR A 58 -5.21 -3.04 1.89
C TYR A 58 -4.71 -2.44 0.57
N PHE A 59 -4.65 -3.22 -0.52
CA PHE A 59 -4.26 -2.68 -1.81
C PHE A 59 -5.24 -1.60 -2.29
N ASP A 60 -6.54 -1.91 -2.33
CA ASP A 60 -7.56 -1.03 -2.92
C ASP A 60 -7.84 0.23 -2.09
N GLN A 61 -7.79 0.13 -0.76
CA GLN A 61 -8.18 1.23 0.14
C GLN A 61 -6.98 2.03 0.66
N VAL A 62 -5.78 1.45 0.64
CA VAL A 62 -4.58 2.09 1.21
C VAL A 62 -3.53 2.31 0.14
N LEU A 63 -2.91 1.25 -0.39
CA LEU A 63 -1.71 1.41 -1.22
C LEU A 63 -1.99 2.14 -2.53
N ASP A 64 -3.01 1.73 -3.29
CA ASP A 64 -3.33 2.37 -4.56
C ASP A 64 -3.73 3.84 -4.36
N VAL A 65 -4.51 4.09 -3.31
CA VAL A 65 -4.98 5.43 -2.92
C VAL A 65 -3.83 6.36 -2.57
N ILE A 66 -2.87 5.93 -1.73
CA ILE A 66 -1.76 6.81 -1.32
C ILE A 66 -0.76 7.03 -2.46
N VAL A 67 -0.49 6.02 -3.30
CA VAL A 67 0.42 6.17 -4.44
C VAL A 67 -0.11 7.20 -5.43
N ASP A 68 -1.43 7.17 -5.68
CA ASP A 68 -2.09 8.13 -6.56
C ASP A 68 -2.19 9.52 -5.89
N TYR A 69 -2.64 9.58 -4.63
CA TYR A 69 -2.81 10.84 -3.91
C TYR A 69 -1.49 11.61 -3.70
N TRP A 70 -0.38 10.91 -3.47
CA TRP A 70 0.96 11.50 -3.35
C TRP A 70 1.62 11.79 -4.71
N GLY A 71 0.98 11.46 -5.84
CA GLY A 71 1.50 11.77 -7.16
C GLY A 71 2.81 11.06 -7.51
N LEU A 72 3.08 9.88 -6.94
CA LEU A 72 4.40 9.22 -7.07
C LEU A 72 4.75 8.81 -8.51
N LYS A 73 3.74 8.66 -9.39
CA LYS A 73 3.96 8.42 -10.83
C LYS A 73 4.67 9.60 -11.50
N ASP A 74 4.29 10.81 -11.10
CA ASP A 74 4.73 12.06 -11.71
C ASP A 74 5.82 12.78 -10.89
N LEU A 75 6.09 12.32 -9.68
CA LEU A 75 7.19 12.81 -8.85
C LEU A 75 8.53 12.70 -9.60
N ARG A 76 9.38 13.72 -9.44
CA ARG A 76 10.70 13.83 -10.08
C ARG A 76 11.80 14.10 -9.03
N PRO A 77 12.22 13.09 -8.26
CA PRO A 77 13.38 13.22 -7.37
C PRO A 77 14.67 13.45 -8.16
N ILE A 78 15.60 14.17 -7.56
CA ILE A 78 16.89 14.55 -8.18
C ILE A 78 17.97 13.52 -7.83
N ALA A 79 17.89 12.92 -6.63
CA ALA A 79 18.85 11.92 -6.18
C ALA A 79 18.59 10.56 -6.86
N PRO A 80 19.61 9.91 -7.46
CA PRO A 80 19.42 8.63 -8.16
C PRO A 80 18.81 7.52 -7.30
N LEU A 81 19.17 7.46 -6.02
CA LEU A 81 18.61 6.48 -5.08
C LEU A 81 17.12 6.72 -4.80
N ALA A 82 16.69 7.98 -4.77
CA ALA A 82 15.30 8.32 -4.58
C ALA A 82 14.47 8.02 -5.84
N GLU A 83 15.02 8.27 -7.04
CA GLU A 83 14.37 7.87 -8.29
C GLU A 83 14.23 6.35 -8.39
N LYS A 84 15.27 5.61 -8.04
CA LYS A 84 15.21 4.15 -7.94
C LYS A 84 14.11 3.71 -6.98
N ALA A 85 14.05 4.30 -5.79
CA ALA A 85 13.03 4.00 -4.79
C ALA A 85 11.60 4.32 -5.27
N ARG A 86 11.42 5.44 -5.99
CA ARG A 86 10.14 5.80 -6.62
C ARG A 86 9.69 4.72 -7.62
N ILE A 87 10.59 4.26 -8.48
CA ILE A 87 10.33 3.18 -9.44
C ILE A 87 9.95 1.89 -8.70
N GLU A 88 10.71 1.51 -7.66
CA GLU A 88 10.43 0.32 -6.84
C GLU A 88 9.03 0.35 -6.21
N ILE A 89 8.55 1.52 -5.75
CA ILE A 89 7.18 1.68 -5.26
C ILE A 89 6.15 1.36 -6.36
N LEU A 90 6.34 1.91 -7.55
CA LEU A 90 5.40 1.73 -8.68
C LEU A 90 5.39 0.28 -9.19
N GLU A 91 6.55 -0.37 -9.23
CA GLU A 91 6.67 -1.79 -9.55
C GLU A 91 5.97 -2.66 -8.49
N TYR A 92 6.16 -2.34 -7.21
CA TYR A 92 5.52 -3.02 -6.09
C TYR A 92 3.98 -2.87 -6.17
N GLN A 93 3.47 -1.66 -6.38
CA GLN A 93 2.05 -1.39 -6.61
C GLN A 93 1.51 -2.23 -7.77
N THR A 94 2.20 -2.21 -8.92
CA THR A 94 1.79 -2.96 -10.12
C THR A 94 1.74 -4.47 -9.86
N ARG A 95 2.73 -5.00 -9.14
CA ARG A 95 2.79 -6.41 -8.77
C ARG A 95 1.63 -6.79 -7.84
N LEU A 96 1.35 -5.98 -6.82
CA LEU A 96 0.23 -6.22 -5.91
C LEU A 96 -1.12 -6.09 -6.61
N LYS A 97 -1.27 -5.15 -7.55
CA LYS A 97 -2.48 -5.03 -8.38
C LYS A 97 -2.77 -6.33 -9.14
N LYS A 98 -1.76 -6.92 -9.79
CA LYS A 98 -1.91 -8.20 -10.50
C LYS A 98 -2.33 -9.34 -9.57
N ILE A 99 -1.80 -9.36 -8.35
CA ILE A 99 -2.20 -10.32 -7.30
C ILE A 99 -3.66 -10.07 -6.93
N ARG A 100 -4.04 -8.82 -6.65
CA ARG A 100 -5.41 -8.44 -6.31
C ARG A 100 -6.40 -8.85 -7.39
N ASP A 101 -6.12 -8.49 -8.65
CA ASP A 101 -6.99 -8.81 -9.80
C ASP A 101 -7.16 -10.32 -9.97
N ARG A 102 -6.10 -11.10 -9.74
CA ARG A 102 -6.16 -12.55 -9.81
C ARG A 102 -7.09 -13.11 -8.71
N PHE A 103 -6.86 -12.74 -7.45
CA PHE A 103 -7.62 -13.25 -6.31
C PHE A 103 -9.07 -12.76 -6.27
N GLY A 104 -9.34 -11.49 -6.62
CA GLY A 104 -10.70 -10.95 -6.69
C GLY A 104 -11.58 -11.68 -7.71
N ARG A 105 -10.99 -12.13 -8.84
CA ARG A 105 -11.70 -12.97 -9.83
C ARG A 105 -12.05 -14.36 -9.30
N PHE A 106 -11.30 -14.89 -8.34
CA PHE A 106 -11.62 -16.17 -7.70
C PHE A 106 -12.74 -16.02 -6.66
N GLN A 107 -12.73 -14.96 -5.85
CA GLN A 107 -13.82 -14.68 -4.89
C GLN A 107 -15.16 -14.48 -5.60
N GLY A 108 -15.20 -13.63 -6.64
CA GLY A 108 -16.44 -13.39 -7.40
C GLY A 108 -17.01 -14.64 -8.10
N LYS A 109 -16.19 -15.67 -8.38
CA LYS A 109 -16.67 -16.96 -8.91
C LYS A 109 -17.20 -17.91 -7.82
N THR A 110 -16.74 -17.73 -6.58
CA THR A 110 -17.13 -18.58 -5.44
C THR A 110 -18.48 -18.13 -4.87
N ASP A 111 -18.75 -16.81 -4.90
CA ASP A 111 -20.03 -16.23 -4.47
C ASP A 111 -21.20 -16.47 -5.47
N LEU A 112 -20.89 -16.98 -6.67
CA LEU A 112 -21.86 -17.30 -7.73
C LEU A 112 -22.28 -18.79 -7.76
N ARG A 113 -21.89 -19.58 -6.75
CA ARG A 113 -22.27 -20.99 -6.58
C ARG A 113 -22.99 -21.19 -5.26
#